data_AF-A0A970MCA3-F1
#
_entry.id   AF-A0A970MCA3-F1
#
_cell.length_a   1.000
_cell.length_b   1.000
_cell.length_c   1.000
_cell.angle_alpha   90.00
_cell.angle_beta   90.00
_cell.angle_gamma   90.00
#
_symmetry.space_group_name_H-M   'P 1'
#
loop_
_entity.id
_entity.type
_entity.pdbx_description
1 polymer ?
#
loop_
_entity_poly.entity_id
_entity_poly.type
_entity_poly.pdbx_seq_one_letter_code
_entity_poly.pdbx_strand_id
1 'polypeptide(L)'
;NPITREDMAQITGRALDKITDPDEYRDLITVSGLIKDYHDIPNSYRMNVVKCYDLGIITGFPDGEFKPSNILSRAEAVAVIRRLIDPRARKSMDLPVVTNPSPTPIPVAELNRPEKKDLGNGVVEVEGIRFDPSKDVVDDYGAMGILKAEEFVGVALEYLKFYEHEGKARVRGYIPELPEGYEWSYAIHCNTNEPDDVGQYGGIYTTERDEQPEYYLGHNGDAFDMPLYTNKEKIDSLYLTFEIISQYRSLSGNFYISLTLKKYSRYDDFGRRSLVEVFDPRGFVEW
;
A
#
# COMPACT_ATOMS: atom_id res chain seq x y z
N ASN A 1 19.89 -21.64 13.20
CA ASN A 1 19.60 -22.33 11.93
C ASN A 1 20.35 -21.64 10.80
N PRO A 2 20.74 -22.37 9.74
CA PRO A 2 21.24 -21.74 8.52
C PRO A 2 20.20 -20.75 7.97
N ILE A 3 20.66 -19.64 7.38
CA ILE A 3 19.79 -18.61 6.80
C ILE A 3 19.32 -19.04 5.41
N THR A 4 18.01 -18.99 5.17
CA THR A 4 17.41 -19.26 3.86
C THR A 4 17.42 -18.00 2.97
N ARG A 5 17.04 -18.15 1.70
CA ARG A 5 16.93 -17.02 0.77
C ARG A 5 15.78 -16.09 1.08
N GLU A 6 14.65 -16.63 1.51
CA GLU A 6 13.53 -15.85 2.03
C GLU A 6 13.91 -15.10 3.32
N ASP A 7 14.61 -15.74 4.26
CA ASP A 7 15.11 -15.08 5.48
C ASP A 7 16.03 -13.90 5.14
N MET A 8 16.97 -14.13 4.21
CA MET A 8 17.90 -13.09 3.77
C MET A 8 17.17 -11.95 3.05
N ALA A 9 16.18 -12.27 2.21
CA ALA A 9 15.35 -11.27 1.55
C ALA A 9 14.56 -10.44 2.56
N GLN A 10 13.99 -11.05 3.60
CA GLN A 10 13.26 -10.35 4.66
C GLN A 10 14.13 -9.32 5.38
N ILE A 11 15.34 -9.73 5.79
CA ILE A 11 16.28 -8.84 6.48
C ILE A 11 16.73 -7.70 5.55
N THR A 12 17.01 -8.04 4.29
CA THR A 12 17.49 -7.09 3.29
C THR A 12 16.42 -6.08 2.88
N GLY A 13 15.18 -6.53 2.63
CA GLY A 13 14.05 -5.71 2.25
C GLY A 13 13.68 -4.69 3.33
N ARG A 14 13.66 -5.11 4.59
CA ARG A 14 13.46 -4.20 5.73
C ARG A 14 14.56 -3.15 5.87
N ALA A 15 15.79 -3.51 5.50
CA ALA A 15 16.90 -2.55 5.47
C ALA A 15 16.74 -1.56 4.30
N LEU A 16 16.25 -2.02 3.13
CA LEU A 16 15.98 -1.16 1.98
C LEU A 16 14.97 -0.06 2.29
N ASP A 17 13.91 -0.37 3.04
CA ASP A 17 12.90 0.62 3.47
C ASP A 17 13.48 1.79 4.28
N LYS A 18 14.75 1.70 4.72
CA LYS A 18 15.46 2.77 5.44
C LYS A 18 16.48 3.52 4.60
N ILE A 19 16.87 2.98 3.43
CA ILE A 19 18.00 3.51 2.64
C ILE A 19 17.66 3.74 1.16
N THR A 20 16.46 3.36 0.74
CA THR A 20 16.00 3.43 -0.65
C THR A 20 14.72 4.24 -0.70
N ASP A 21 14.63 5.17 -1.65
CA ASP A 21 13.42 5.91 -1.90
C ASP A 21 12.36 4.98 -2.53
N PRO A 22 11.08 5.01 -2.10
CA PRO A 22 10.01 4.27 -2.77
C PRO A 22 9.99 4.43 -4.31
N ASP A 23 10.36 5.60 -4.83
CA ASP A 23 10.40 5.90 -6.27
C ASP A 23 11.50 5.14 -7.03
N GLU A 24 12.47 4.52 -6.34
CA GLU A 24 13.49 3.68 -6.97
C GLU A 24 12.95 2.32 -7.42
N TYR A 25 11.83 1.87 -6.83
CA TYR A 25 11.23 0.59 -7.22
C TYR A 25 10.48 0.73 -8.54
N ARG A 26 10.61 -0.31 -9.38
CA ARG A 26 9.74 -0.46 -10.55
C ARG A 26 8.39 -1.01 -10.11
N ASP A 27 7.48 -1.24 -11.06
CA ASP A 27 6.20 -1.88 -10.78
C ASP A 27 6.40 -3.28 -10.18
N LEU A 28 6.16 -3.39 -8.86
CA LEU A 28 6.38 -4.61 -8.08
C LEU A 28 5.47 -5.75 -8.52
N ILE A 29 4.31 -5.47 -9.13
CA ILE A 29 3.44 -6.51 -9.73
C ILE A 29 4.10 -7.08 -10.97
N THR A 30 4.59 -6.21 -11.85
CA THR A 30 5.34 -6.65 -13.03
C THR A 30 6.58 -7.44 -12.64
N VAL A 31 7.30 -7.01 -11.59
CA VAL A 31 8.48 -7.72 -11.09
C VAL A 31 8.12 -9.08 -10.49
N SER A 32 7.03 -9.20 -9.72
CA SER A 32 6.60 -10.48 -9.14
C SER A 32 6.28 -11.52 -10.21
N GLY A 33 5.70 -11.08 -11.34
CA GLY A 33 5.44 -11.92 -12.51
C GLY A 33 6.69 -12.51 -13.18
N LEU A 34 7.89 -12.02 -12.86
CA LEU A 34 9.17 -12.57 -13.35
C LEU A 34 9.69 -13.74 -12.51
N ILE A 35 9.11 -13.97 -11.34
CA ILE A 35 9.56 -14.99 -10.39
C ILE A 35 8.66 -16.21 -10.57
N LYS A 36 9.19 -17.27 -11.19
CA LYS A 36 8.39 -18.44 -11.60
C LYS A 36 7.73 -19.16 -10.43
N ASP A 37 8.39 -19.21 -9.28
CA ASP A 37 7.95 -19.82 -8.04
C ASP A 37 7.42 -18.78 -7.03
N TYR A 38 6.95 -17.61 -7.50
CA TYR A 38 6.44 -16.54 -6.65
C TYR A 38 5.39 -17.02 -5.65
N HIS A 39 4.46 -17.85 -6.10
CA HIS A 39 3.38 -18.38 -5.26
C HIS A 39 3.85 -19.45 -4.26
N ASP A 40 5.03 -20.04 -4.44
CA ASP A 40 5.65 -20.95 -3.47
C ASP A 40 6.34 -20.19 -2.33
N ILE A 41 6.55 -18.87 -2.49
CA ILE A 41 7.08 -18.00 -1.44
C ILE A 41 5.96 -17.73 -0.43
N PRO A 42 6.20 -17.90 0.90
CA PRO A 42 5.19 -17.56 1.89
C PRO A 42 4.84 -16.07 1.83
N ASN A 43 3.56 -15.75 1.98
CA ASN A 43 3.01 -14.40 1.78
C ASN A 43 3.82 -13.29 2.46
N SER A 44 4.25 -13.50 3.71
CA SER A 44 5.00 -12.51 4.50
C SER A 44 6.39 -12.16 3.94
N TYR A 45 6.94 -12.98 3.03
CA TYR A 45 8.24 -12.76 2.40
C TYR A 45 8.13 -12.16 1.00
N ARG A 46 6.97 -12.26 0.35
CA ARG A 46 6.79 -11.92 -1.08
C ARG A 46 7.21 -10.50 -1.39
N MET A 47 6.75 -9.52 -0.61
CA MET A 47 7.11 -8.11 -0.78
C MET A 47 8.63 -7.89 -0.75
N ASN A 48 9.30 -8.43 0.28
CA ASN A 48 10.74 -8.26 0.45
C ASN A 48 11.55 -9.04 -0.59
N VAL A 49 11.07 -10.20 -1.04
CA VAL A 49 11.66 -10.93 -2.16
C VAL A 49 11.56 -10.10 -3.44
N VAL A 50 10.39 -9.55 -3.75
CA VAL A 50 10.16 -8.76 -4.96
C VAL A 50 11.00 -7.48 -4.94
N LYS A 51 11.06 -6.74 -3.83
CA LYS A 51 11.97 -5.58 -3.67
C LYS A 51 13.45 -5.95 -3.91
N CYS A 52 13.91 -7.07 -3.32
CA CYS A 52 15.28 -7.53 -3.49
C CYS A 52 15.57 -8.02 -4.92
N TYR A 53 14.57 -8.63 -5.57
CA TYR A 53 14.64 -9.10 -6.93
C TYR A 53 14.71 -7.89 -7.88
N ASP A 54 13.81 -6.92 -7.71
CA ASP A 54 13.71 -5.68 -8.49
C ASP A 54 15.05 -4.94 -8.58
N LEU A 55 15.64 -4.67 -7.41
CA LEU A 55 16.91 -3.96 -7.31
C LEU A 55 18.13 -4.85 -7.60
N GLY A 56 17.93 -6.11 -8.03
CA GLY A 56 19.03 -7.00 -8.40
C GLY A 56 19.96 -7.39 -7.25
N ILE A 57 19.47 -7.34 -6.02
CA ILE A 57 20.22 -7.66 -4.80
C ILE A 57 20.22 -9.17 -4.57
N ILE A 58 19.04 -9.77 -4.61
CA ILE A 58 18.83 -11.23 -4.60
C ILE A 58 18.07 -11.62 -5.86
N THR A 59 18.80 -12.10 -6.86
CA THR A 59 18.21 -12.57 -8.12
C THR A 59 17.84 -14.04 -8.04
N GLY A 60 16.99 -14.49 -8.97
CA GLY A 60 16.66 -15.89 -9.18
C GLY A 60 17.82 -16.70 -9.77
N PHE A 61 17.55 -17.98 -9.97
CA PHE A 61 18.39 -18.95 -10.64
C PHE A 61 18.14 -18.93 -12.16
N PRO A 62 19.02 -19.54 -12.98
CA PRO A 62 18.86 -19.55 -14.44
C PRO A 62 17.57 -20.22 -14.95
N ASP A 63 16.88 -20.99 -14.11
CA ASP A 63 15.58 -21.62 -14.39
C ASP A 63 14.39 -20.70 -14.12
N GLY A 64 14.64 -19.46 -13.68
CA GLY A 64 13.62 -18.44 -13.38
C GLY A 64 13.03 -18.53 -11.97
N GLU A 65 13.49 -19.47 -11.14
CA GLU A 65 13.00 -19.65 -9.77
C GLU A 65 13.84 -18.85 -8.77
N PHE A 66 13.21 -18.37 -7.71
CA PHE A 66 13.83 -17.74 -6.57
C PHE A 66 14.38 -18.77 -5.57
N LYS A 67 13.68 -19.90 -5.38
CA LYS A 67 13.98 -21.00 -4.45
C LYS A 67 14.06 -20.53 -2.99
N PRO A 68 12.92 -20.14 -2.37
CA PRO A 68 12.90 -19.44 -1.08
C PRO A 68 13.61 -20.19 0.06
N SER A 69 13.39 -21.50 0.16
CA SER A 69 13.94 -22.33 1.25
C SER A 69 15.41 -22.74 1.07
N ASN A 70 16.05 -22.40 -0.05
CA ASN A 70 17.46 -22.72 -0.24
C ASN A 70 18.33 -21.96 0.77
N ILE A 71 19.32 -22.65 1.34
CA ILE A 71 20.25 -22.07 2.32
C ILE A 71 21.34 -21.28 1.59
N LEU A 72 21.68 -20.08 2.09
CA LEU A 72 22.85 -19.34 1.58
C LEU A 72 24.14 -19.85 2.19
N SER A 73 25.15 -19.98 1.35
CA SER A 73 26.54 -19.99 1.78
C SER A 73 26.98 -18.63 2.32
N ARG A 74 28.07 -18.62 3.11
CA ARG A 74 28.67 -17.37 3.61
C ARG A 74 29.06 -16.42 2.48
N ALA A 75 29.56 -16.96 1.36
CA ALA A 75 29.96 -16.16 0.21
C ALA A 75 28.75 -15.51 -0.47
N GLU A 76 27.63 -16.23 -0.60
CA GLU A 76 26.39 -15.68 -1.15
C GLU A 76 25.82 -14.59 -0.24
N ALA A 77 25.80 -14.81 1.07
CA ALA A 77 25.33 -13.80 2.03
C ALA A 77 26.16 -12.51 1.95
N VAL A 78 27.50 -12.62 1.85
CA VAL A 78 28.40 -11.47 1.65
C VAL A 78 28.12 -10.76 0.33
N ALA A 79 27.82 -11.51 -0.75
CA ALA A 79 27.45 -10.91 -2.02
C ALA A 79 26.15 -10.11 -1.93
N VAL A 80 25.14 -10.61 -1.21
CA VAL A 80 23.88 -9.89 -0.96
C VAL A 80 24.15 -8.59 -0.20
N ILE A 81 24.91 -8.65 0.90
CA ILE A 81 25.27 -7.46 1.70
C ILE A 81 26.01 -6.44 0.84
N ARG A 82 26.96 -6.86 0.00
CA ARG A 82 27.67 -5.97 -0.92
C ARG A 82 26.71 -5.24 -1.86
N ARG A 83 25.73 -5.93 -2.44
CA ARG A 83 24.74 -5.32 -3.35
C ARG A 83 23.75 -4.40 -2.64
N LEU A 84 23.47 -4.66 -1.37
CA LEU A 84 22.66 -3.77 -0.53
C LEU A 84 23.37 -2.43 -0.31
N ILE A 85 24.65 -2.44 0.06
CA ILE A 85 25.40 -1.23 0.44
C ILE A 85 26.06 -0.50 -0.74
N ASP A 86 26.26 -1.18 -1.87
CA ASP A 86 26.85 -0.61 -3.10
C ASP A 86 25.91 -0.87 -4.29
N PRO A 87 25.09 0.13 -4.68
CA PRO A 87 24.19 0.02 -5.83
C PRO A 87 24.91 -0.36 -7.13
N ARG A 88 26.20 -0.03 -7.28
CA ARG A 88 26.98 -0.39 -8.49
C ARG A 88 27.29 -1.89 -8.57
N ALA A 89 27.16 -2.61 -7.47
CA ALA A 89 27.33 -4.06 -7.42
C ALA A 89 26.03 -4.84 -7.70
N ARG A 90 24.87 -4.16 -7.72
CA ARG A 90 23.57 -4.75 -8.04
C ARG A 90 23.60 -5.37 -9.43
N LYS A 91 22.88 -6.48 -9.62
CA LYS A 91 22.76 -7.10 -10.93
C LYS A 91 21.70 -6.34 -11.75
N SER A 92 21.98 -6.10 -13.02
CA SER A 92 20.96 -5.61 -13.94
C SER A 92 19.98 -6.74 -14.23
N MET A 93 18.69 -6.44 -14.13
CA MET A 93 17.63 -7.30 -14.65
C MET A 93 16.77 -6.49 -15.60
N ASP A 94 16.60 -7.00 -16.81
CA ASP A 94 15.73 -6.38 -17.80
C ASP A 94 14.28 -6.73 -17.46
N LEU A 95 13.43 -5.71 -17.28
CA LEU A 95 12.00 -5.97 -17.29
C LEU A 95 11.59 -6.30 -18.73
N PRO A 96 10.67 -7.27 -18.92
CA PRO A 96 10.01 -7.38 -20.21
C PRO A 96 9.35 -6.05 -20.54
N VAL A 97 9.48 -5.61 -21.79
CA VAL A 97 8.73 -4.45 -22.29
C VAL A 97 7.28 -4.90 -22.40
N VAL A 98 6.49 -4.65 -21.36
CA VAL A 98 5.04 -4.88 -21.39
C VAL A 98 4.43 -3.78 -22.25
N THR A 99 3.96 -4.13 -23.45
CA THR A 99 3.14 -3.24 -24.27
C THR A 99 1.76 -3.12 -23.61
N ASN A 100 1.61 -2.21 -22.64
CA ASN A 100 0.45 -2.09 -21.75
C ASN A 100 -0.92 -2.29 -22.44
N PRO A 101 -1.68 -3.32 -22.04
CA PRO A 101 -3.12 -3.34 -22.25
C PRO A 101 -3.79 -3.80 -20.93
N SER A 102 -3.73 -2.98 -19.88
CA SER A 102 -4.54 -3.18 -18.67
C SER A 102 -4.58 -1.87 -17.87
N PRO A 103 -5.65 -1.59 -17.11
CA PRO A 103 -5.85 -0.27 -16.51
C PRO A 103 -4.66 0.16 -15.66
N THR A 104 -4.22 1.40 -15.89
CA THR A 104 -3.13 2.06 -15.17
C THR A 104 -3.75 3.10 -14.25
N PRO A 105 -3.18 3.34 -13.05
CA PRO A 105 -3.63 4.43 -12.19
C PRO A 105 -3.72 5.76 -12.95
N ILE A 106 -4.69 6.59 -12.58
CA ILE A 106 -4.75 7.97 -13.07
C ILE A 106 -3.45 8.65 -12.62
N PRO A 107 -2.66 9.26 -13.52
CA PRO A 107 -1.43 9.93 -13.13
C PRO A 107 -1.70 10.97 -12.05
N VAL A 108 -0.88 10.98 -11.00
CA VAL A 108 -1.05 11.89 -9.85
C VAL A 108 -1.08 13.37 -10.27
N ALA A 109 -0.34 13.72 -11.34
CA ALA A 109 -0.32 15.06 -11.92
C ALA A 109 -1.64 15.49 -12.59
N GLU A 110 -2.54 14.55 -12.89
CA GLU A 110 -3.87 14.82 -13.43
C GLU A 110 -4.93 14.99 -12.32
N LEU A 111 -4.58 14.68 -11.06
CA LEU A 111 -5.47 14.90 -9.91
C LEU A 111 -5.52 16.38 -9.56
N ASN A 112 -6.70 16.87 -9.16
CA ASN A 112 -6.88 18.26 -8.75
C ASN A 112 -6.37 18.48 -7.31
N ARG A 113 -5.05 18.50 -7.17
CA ARG A 113 -4.35 18.59 -5.88
C ARG A 113 -3.75 19.98 -5.70
N PRO A 114 -4.17 20.74 -4.66
CA PRO A 114 -3.52 22.01 -4.33
C PRO A 114 -2.05 21.82 -3.95
N GLU A 115 -1.19 22.73 -4.39
CA GLU A 115 0.23 22.71 -4.02
C GLU A 115 0.41 22.76 -2.49
N LYS A 116 1.37 21.99 -1.99
CA LYS A 116 1.78 22.01 -0.58
C LYS A 116 2.39 23.36 -0.23
N LYS A 117 1.97 23.96 0.88
CA LYS A 117 2.45 25.26 1.36
C LYS A 117 2.99 25.17 2.79
N ASP A 118 4.15 25.76 3.01
CA ASP A 118 4.63 26.09 4.36
C ASP A 118 4.08 27.46 4.75
N LEU A 119 3.30 27.50 5.84
CA LEU A 119 2.67 28.72 6.37
C LEU A 119 3.40 29.26 7.61
N GLY A 120 4.54 28.67 7.97
CA GLY A 120 5.38 29.05 9.11
C GLY A 120 4.91 28.49 10.44
N ASN A 121 5.83 28.44 11.42
CA ASN A 121 5.59 27.94 12.79
C ASN A 121 5.05 26.48 12.82
N GLY A 122 5.47 25.64 11.87
CA GLY A 122 5.02 24.25 11.76
C GLY A 122 3.63 24.09 11.16
N VAL A 123 2.96 25.18 10.77
CA VAL A 123 1.67 25.13 10.08
C VAL A 123 1.92 24.89 8.59
N VAL A 124 1.22 23.92 8.02
CA VAL A 124 1.30 23.58 6.58
C VAL A 124 -0.08 23.50 5.94
N GLU A 125 -0.12 23.57 4.62
CA GLU A 125 -1.28 23.18 3.81
C GLU A 125 -0.87 22.00 2.94
N VAL A 126 -1.60 20.88 3.04
CA VAL A 126 -1.34 19.63 2.30
C VAL A 126 -2.68 19.15 1.76
N GLU A 127 -2.76 18.81 0.47
CA GLU A 127 -4.03 18.45 -0.20
C GLU A 127 -5.13 19.53 -0.07
N GLY A 128 -4.74 20.81 0.04
CA GLY A 128 -5.67 21.91 0.31
C GLY A 128 -6.19 21.99 1.76
N ILE A 129 -5.71 21.11 2.64
CA ILE A 129 -6.08 21.07 4.06
C ILE A 129 -5.01 21.76 4.87
N ARG A 130 -5.39 22.82 5.59
CA ARG A 130 -4.51 23.48 6.57
C ARG A 130 -4.36 22.59 7.81
N PHE A 131 -3.13 22.32 8.22
CA PHE A 131 -2.76 21.62 9.45
C PHE A 131 -1.95 22.54 10.36
N ASP A 132 -2.45 22.76 11.58
CA ASP A 132 -1.85 23.58 12.63
C ASP A 132 -1.57 22.67 13.85
N PRO A 133 -0.31 22.20 14.05
CA PRO A 133 0.00 21.23 15.11
C PRO A 133 -0.43 21.69 16.52
N SER A 134 -0.50 23.00 16.76
CA SER A 134 -0.92 23.54 18.07
C SER A 134 -2.41 23.34 18.38
N LYS A 135 -3.21 23.01 17.37
CA LYS A 135 -4.68 22.82 17.45
C LYS A 135 -5.11 21.42 17.04
N ASP A 136 -4.41 20.86 16.07
CA ASP A 136 -4.83 19.65 15.38
C ASP A 136 -4.16 18.39 15.96
N VAL A 137 -3.20 18.53 16.87
CA VAL A 137 -2.62 17.42 17.63
C VAL A 137 -3.29 17.31 18.99
N VAL A 138 -3.68 16.08 19.38
CA VAL A 138 -4.49 15.82 20.58
C VAL A 138 -3.74 15.13 21.73
N ASP A 139 -2.49 14.73 21.51
CA ASP A 139 -1.65 14.13 22.55
C ASP A 139 -0.16 14.52 22.41
N ASP A 140 0.66 14.11 23.38
CA ASP A 140 2.10 14.39 23.39
C ASP A 140 2.90 13.55 22.37
N TYR A 141 2.25 12.58 21.73
CA TYR A 141 2.85 11.67 20.74
C TYR A 141 2.45 12.02 19.30
N GLY A 142 1.83 13.17 19.08
CA GLY A 142 1.51 13.67 17.76
C GLY A 142 0.25 13.09 17.12
N ALA A 143 -0.68 12.48 17.87
CA ALA A 143 -1.94 12.01 17.32
C ALA A 143 -2.71 13.16 16.65
N MET A 144 -2.95 13.06 15.35
CA MET A 144 -3.79 14.01 14.61
C MET A 144 -5.24 13.84 15.06
N GLY A 145 -5.89 14.89 15.55
CA GLY A 145 -7.26 14.84 16.04
C GLY A 145 -8.25 14.34 14.98
N ILE A 146 -9.26 13.59 15.41
CA ILE A 146 -10.11 12.81 14.51
C ILE A 146 -10.84 13.66 13.46
N LEU A 147 -11.24 14.90 13.79
CA LEU A 147 -11.91 15.78 12.83
C LEU A 147 -10.94 16.28 11.74
N LYS A 148 -9.67 16.46 12.08
CA LYS A 148 -8.63 16.80 11.10
C LYS A 148 -8.32 15.60 10.22
N ALA A 149 -8.20 14.42 10.82
CA ALA A 149 -7.99 13.17 10.08
C ALA A 149 -9.14 12.90 9.08
N GLU A 150 -10.38 13.23 9.45
CA GLU A 150 -11.56 13.10 8.58
C GLU A 150 -11.47 13.95 7.31
N GLU A 151 -10.88 15.15 7.38
CA GLU A 151 -10.67 15.99 6.19
C GLU A 151 -9.77 15.27 5.17
N PHE A 152 -8.68 14.64 5.62
CA PHE A 152 -7.79 13.86 4.75
C PHE A 152 -8.46 12.58 4.23
N VAL A 153 -9.30 11.92 5.03
CA VAL A 153 -10.14 10.79 4.57
C VAL A 153 -11.07 11.25 3.46
N GLY A 154 -11.62 12.46 3.56
CA GLY A 154 -12.43 13.08 2.51
C GLY A 154 -11.70 13.13 1.15
N VAL A 155 -10.42 13.50 1.15
CA VAL A 155 -9.58 13.54 -0.06
C VAL A 155 -9.40 12.13 -0.63
N ALA A 156 -9.10 11.12 0.21
CA ALA A 156 -8.96 9.73 -0.25
C ALA A 156 -10.26 9.23 -0.92
N LEU A 157 -11.40 9.56 -0.32
CA LEU A 157 -12.72 9.17 -0.82
C LEU A 157 -13.12 9.88 -2.13
N GLU A 158 -12.65 11.10 -2.37
CA GLU A 158 -12.94 11.85 -3.60
C GLU A 158 -12.50 11.07 -4.85
N TYR A 159 -11.32 10.45 -4.78
CA TYR A 159 -10.69 9.75 -5.89
C TYR A 159 -10.96 8.24 -5.93
N LEU A 160 -11.57 7.68 -4.89
CA LEU A 160 -11.85 6.25 -4.81
C LEU A 160 -13.01 5.86 -5.74
N LYS A 161 -12.77 4.88 -6.62
CA LYS A 161 -13.77 4.30 -7.52
C LYS A 161 -13.59 2.80 -7.67
N PHE A 162 -14.70 2.10 -7.56
CA PHE A 162 -14.87 0.69 -7.83
C PHE A 162 -15.54 0.54 -9.20
N TYR A 163 -14.93 -0.19 -10.12
CA TYR A 163 -15.40 -0.27 -11.50
C TYR A 163 -15.14 -1.65 -12.12
N GLU A 164 -15.83 -1.93 -13.21
CA GLU A 164 -15.71 -3.20 -13.93
C GLU A 164 -14.84 -3.00 -15.18
N HIS A 165 -13.92 -3.92 -15.40
CA HIS A 165 -13.11 -3.97 -16.62
C HIS A 165 -12.96 -5.42 -17.05
N GLU A 166 -13.37 -5.72 -18.29
CA GLU A 166 -13.32 -7.08 -18.86
C GLU A 166 -14.01 -8.14 -17.96
N GLY A 167 -15.13 -7.77 -17.34
CA GLY A 167 -15.90 -8.65 -16.45
C GLY A 167 -15.25 -8.89 -15.08
N LYS A 168 -14.20 -8.14 -14.74
CA LYS A 168 -13.51 -8.20 -13.45
C LYS A 168 -13.74 -6.92 -12.66
N ALA A 169 -13.96 -7.07 -11.35
CA ALA A 169 -14.06 -5.96 -10.43
C ALA A 169 -12.65 -5.40 -10.16
N ARG A 170 -12.55 -4.08 -10.17
CA ARG A 170 -11.32 -3.32 -9.93
C ARG A 170 -11.59 -2.17 -8.98
N VAL A 171 -10.51 -1.67 -8.38
CA VAL A 171 -10.53 -0.45 -7.59
C VAL A 171 -9.40 0.46 -8.03
N ARG A 172 -9.72 1.73 -8.20
CA ARG A 172 -8.74 2.80 -8.41
C ARG A 172 -8.92 3.87 -7.36
N GLY A 173 -7.84 4.56 -7.03
CA GLY A 173 -7.86 5.63 -6.04
C GLY A 173 -6.52 6.28 -5.87
N TYR A 174 -6.42 7.02 -4.78
CA TYR A 174 -5.28 7.85 -4.43
C TYR A 174 -5.06 7.79 -2.92
N ILE A 175 -3.80 7.70 -2.50
CA ILE A 175 -3.39 7.78 -1.10
C ILE A 175 -2.95 9.22 -0.84
N PRO A 176 -3.74 10.05 -0.15
CA PRO A 176 -3.44 11.47 0.00
C PRO A 176 -2.11 11.75 0.67
N GLU A 177 -1.41 12.83 0.28
CA GLU A 177 -0.30 13.31 1.08
C GLU A 177 -0.78 13.74 2.47
N LEU A 178 0.08 13.51 3.46
CA LEU A 178 -0.12 13.94 4.83
C LEU A 178 0.98 14.92 5.23
N PRO A 179 0.78 15.73 6.30
CA PRO A 179 1.87 16.46 6.92
C PRO A 179 3.05 15.54 7.27
N GLU A 180 4.25 16.10 7.31
CA GLU A 180 5.45 15.33 7.63
C GLU A 180 5.31 14.65 9.01
N GLY A 181 5.75 13.39 9.10
CA GLY A 181 5.64 12.59 10.32
C GLY A 181 4.31 11.87 10.49
N TYR A 182 3.45 11.82 9.46
CA TYR A 182 2.22 11.03 9.44
C TYR A 182 2.18 10.02 8.30
N GLU A 183 1.62 8.85 8.57
CA GLU A 183 1.43 7.76 7.62
C GLU A 183 -0.02 7.26 7.67
N TRP A 184 -0.51 6.78 6.53
CA TRP A 184 -1.79 6.08 6.45
C TRP A 184 -1.67 4.63 6.93
N SER A 185 -2.64 4.22 7.73
CA SER A 185 -3.14 2.83 7.73
C SER A 185 -4.50 2.87 7.04
N TYR A 186 -4.48 2.62 5.73
CA TYR A 186 -5.66 2.64 4.87
C TYR A 186 -5.81 1.25 4.26
N ALA A 187 -6.94 0.59 4.52
CA ALA A 187 -7.26 -0.69 3.92
C ALA A 187 -8.62 -0.72 3.22
N ILE A 188 -8.66 -1.44 2.10
CA ILE A 188 -9.85 -1.84 1.35
C ILE A 188 -10.02 -3.33 1.58
N HIS A 189 -11.14 -3.72 2.19
CA HIS A 189 -11.47 -5.10 2.46
C HIS A 189 -12.53 -5.56 1.46
N CYS A 190 -12.20 -6.56 0.66
CA CYS A 190 -13.10 -7.20 -0.27
C CYS A 190 -13.18 -8.68 0.08
N ASN A 191 -14.33 -9.15 0.58
CA ASN A 191 -14.55 -10.58 0.81
C ASN A 191 -15.48 -11.13 -0.26
N THR A 192 -15.28 -12.40 -0.63
CA THR A 192 -16.08 -13.09 -1.64
C THR A 192 -16.87 -14.25 -1.03
N ASN A 193 -18.02 -14.56 -1.63
CA ASN A 193 -18.88 -15.68 -1.22
C ASN A 193 -18.39 -17.06 -1.72
N GLU A 194 -17.44 -17.07 -2.65
CA GLU A 194 -16.76 -18.23 -3.20
C GLU A 194 -15.30 -17.89 -3.53
N PRO A 195 -14.44 -18.90 -3.79
CA PRO A 195 -13.06 -18.62 -4.17
C PRO A 195 -12.95 -17.68 -5.37
N ASP A 196 -12.08 -16.69 -5.21
CA ASP A 196 -11.72 -15.69 -6.21
C ASP A 196 -10.76 -16.27 -7.27
N ASP A 197 -10.28 -15.45 -8.20
CA ASP A 197 -9.43 -15.87 -9.31
C ASP A 197 -8.07 -16.42 -8.87
N VAL A 198 -7.65 -16.14 -7.64
CA VAL A 198 -6.40 -16.65 -7.04
C VAL A 198 -6.67 -17.72 -5.97
N GLY A 199 -7.91 -18.20 -5.88
CA GLY A 199 -8.33 -19.26 -4.95
C GLY A 199 -8.47 -18.81 -3.50
N GLN A 200 -8.52 -17.50 -3.23
CA GLN A 200 -8.76 -16.92 -1.91
C GLN A 200 -10.24 -16.53 -1.72
N TYR A 201 -10.63 -16.15 -0.52
CA TYR A 201 -11.99 -15.66 -0.21
C TYR A 201 -12.00 -14.13 -0.16
N GLY A 202 -11.31 -13.50 -1.11
CA GLY A 202 -11.08 -12.06 -1.17
C GLY A 202 -9.72 -11.64 -0.62
N GLY A 203 -9.55 -10.34 -0.37
CA GLY A 203 -8.28 -9.73 0.01
C GLY A 203 -8.42 -8.42 0.79
N ILE A 204 -7.32 -8.05 1.46
CA ILE A 204 -7.17 -6.80 2.19
C ILE A 204 -6.08 -6.00 1.48
N TYR A 205 -6.49 -4.98 0.74
CA TYR A 205 -5.56 -4.10 0.00
C TYR A 205 -5.20 -2.95 0.92
N THR A 206 -3.92 -2.72 1.19
CA THR A 206 -3.52 -1.81 2.28
C THR A 206 -2.23 -1.04 1.98
N THR A 207 -2.03 0.07 2.70
CA THR A 207 -0.78 0.85 2.73
C THR A 207 0.31 0.24 3.62
N GLU A 208 0.07 -0.93 4.24
CA GLU A 208 1.07 -1.64 5.05
C GLU A 208 2.24 -2.15 4.19
N ARG A 209 3.45 -1.69 4.49
CA ARG A 209 4.66 -1.89 3.65
C ARG A 209 5.16 -3.34 3.55
N ASP A 210 4.72 -4.21 4.45
CA ASP A 210 5.06 -5.64 4.49
C ASP A 210 4.00 -6.50 3.76
N GLU A 211 2.90 -5.91 3.27
CA GLU A 211 1.86 -6.64 2.54
C GLU A 211 2.33 -7.03 1.13
N GLN A 212 1.78 -8.12 0.59
CA GLN A 212 2.12 -8.63 -0.74
C GLN A 212 1.87 -7.57 -1.83
N PRO A 213 2.71 -7.50 -2.87
CA PRO A 213 2.56 -6.55 -3.98
C PRO A 213 1.13 -6.46 -4.53
N GLU A 214 0.47 -7.60 -4.76
CA GLU A 214 -0.91 -7.68 -5.27
C GLU A 214 -1.98 -7.04 -4.37
N TYR A 215 -1.65 -6.75 -3.12
CA TYR A 215 -2.52 -6.16 -2.11
C TYR A 215 -1.93 -4.87 -1.53
N TYR A 216 -0.85 -4.34 -2.11
CA TYR A 216 -0.20 -3.14 -1.63
C TYR A 216 -0.67 -1.91 -2.40
N LEU A 217 -1.29 -0.95 -1.71
CA LEU A 217 -1.88 0.25 -2.31
C LEU A 217 -0.86 1.36 -2.60
N GLY A 218 0.35 1.28 -2.04
CA GLY A 218 1.37 2.34 -2.13
C GLY A 218 1.49 3.17 -0.84
N HIS A 219 2.15 4.31 -0.96
CA HIS A 219 2.42 5.28 0.09
C HIS A 219 1.68 6.60 -0.16
N ASN A 220 1.78 7.54 0.79
CA ASN A 220 1.31 8.92 0.63
C ASN A 220 1.80 9.51 -0.70
N GLY A 221 0.88 9.99 -1.53
CA GLY A 221 1.19 10.54 -2.85
C GLY A 221 0.98 9.55 -4.00
N ASP A 222 0.78 8.26 -3.74
CA ASP A 222 0.60 7.26 -4.79
C ASP A 222 -0.84 7.17 -5.26
N ALA A 223 -1.01 7.03 -6.58
CA ALA A 223 -2.26 6.58 -7.18
C ALA A 223 -2.20 5.07 -7.44
N PHE A 224 -3.34 4.40 -7.29
CA PHE A 224 -3.44 2.95 -7.51
C PHE A 224 -4.61 2.61 -8.44
N ASP A 225 -4.47 1.47 -9.12
CA ASP A 225 -5.51 0.81 -9.92
C ASP A 225 -5.22 -0.69 -9.91
N MET A 226 -6.03 -1.44 -9.18
CA MET A 226 -5.77 -2.84 -8.86
C MET A 226 -6.98 -3.71 -9.18
N PRO A 227 -6.77 -4.93 -9.69
CA PRO A 227 -7.83 -5.93 -9.74
C PRO A 227 -8.22 -6.35 -8.32
N LEU A 228 -9.51 -6.60 -8.10
CA LEU A 228 -10.00 -7.24 -6.87
C LEU A 228 -9.92 -8.78 -6.94
N TYR A 229 -9.28 -9.32 -7.99
CA TYR A 229 -9.18 -10.74 -8.34
C TYR A 229 -10.52 -11.48 -8.37
N THR A 230 -11.61 -10.77 -8.61
CA THR A 230 -12.96 -11.33 -8.61
C THR A 230 -13.86 -10.58 -9.59
N ASN A 231 -15.10 -11.02 -9.74
CA ASN A 231 -16.16 -10.24 -10.40
C ASN A 231 -17.12 -9.66 -9.36
N LYS A 232 -17.92 -8.66 -9.76
CA LYS A 232 -18.80 -7.95 -8.83
C LYS A 232 -19.86 -8.86 -8.20
N GLU A 233 -20.30 -9.90 -8.92
CA GLU A 233 -21.33 -10.83 -8.47
C GLU A 233 -20.87 -11.73 -7.31
N LYS A 234 -19.56 -11.99 -7.22
CA LYS A 234 -18.94 -12.78 -6.14
C LYS A 234 -18.64 -11.97 -4.89
N ILE A 235 -18.67 -10.64 -4.93
CA ILE A 235 -18.35 -9.78 -3.79
C ILE A 235 -19.47 -9.91 -2.75
N ASP A 236 -19.12 -10.43 -1.57
CA ASP A 236 -20.02 -10.58 -0.43
C ASP A 236 -20.02 -9.33 0.46
N SER A 237 -18.83 -8.81 0.76
CA SER A 237 -18.68 -7.59 1.53
C SER A 237 -17.53 -6.72 1.05
N LEU A 238 -17.77 -5.41 1.06
CA LEU A 238 -16.80 -4.40 0.64
C LEU A 238 -16.85 -3.24 1.64
N TYR A 239 -15.72 -3.00 2.31
CA TYR A 239 -15.60 -1.94 3.30
C TYR A 239 -14.18 -1.38 3.36
N LEU A 240 -14.06 -0.20 3.94
CA LEU A 240 -12.84 0.58 4.05
C LEU A 240 -12.54 0.83 5.52
N THR A 241 -11.27 0.81 5.88
CA THR A 241 -10.77 1.27 7.17
C THR A 241 -9.69 2.32 6.95
N PHE A 242 -9.71 3.37 7.77
CA PHE A 242 -8.71 4.43 7.72
C PHE A 242 -8.26 4.78 9.13
N GLU A 243 -6.95 4.95 9.28
CA GLU A 243 -6.28 5.50 10.44
C GLU A 243 -5.13 6.38 9.95
N ILE A 244 -4.87 7.48 10.66
CA ILE A 244 -3.69 8.31 10.43
C ILE A 244 -2.80 8.19 11.67
N ILE A 245 -1.59 7.70 11.44
CA ILE A 245 -0.66 7.28 12.47
C ILE A 245 0.52 8.26 12.46
N SER A 246 0.86 8.81 13.63
CA SER A 246 2.04 9.65 13.80
C SER A 246 3.33 8.82 13.72
N GLN A 247 4.47 9.48 13.55
CA GLN A 247 5.80 8.87 13.60
C GLN A 247 6.09 8.12 14.92
N TYR A 248 5.37 8.42 16.00
CA TYR A 248 5.46 7.74 17.29
C TYR A 248 4.41 6.63 17.47
N ARG A 249 3.73 6.25 16.38
CA ARG A 249 2.64 5.28 16.33
C ARG A 249 1.43 5.65 17.20
N SER A 250 1.19 6.95 17.40
CA SER A 250 -0.04 7.44 18.03
C SER A 250 -1.08 7.82 16.99
N LEU A 251 -2.35 7.55 17.28
CA LEU A 251 -3.51 7.83 16.43
C LEU A 251 -4.66 8.29 17.32
N SER A 252 -5.66 9.00 16.77
CA SER A 252 -6.79 9.54 17.54
C SER A 252 -8.10 8.77 17.40
N GLY A 253 -8.05 7.63 16.72
CA GLY A 253 -9.19 6.77 16.44
C GLY A 253 -9.17 6.28 14.99
N ASN A 254 -10.32 5.83 14.51
CA ASN A 254 -10.44 5.21 13.19
C ASN A 254 -11.74 5.55 12.47
N PHE A 255 -11.74 5.30 11.17
CA PHE A 255 -12.90 5.40 10.30
C PHE A 255 -13.22 4.04 9.69
N TYR A 256 -14.50 3.74 9.59
CA TYR A 256 -15.00 2.54 8.94
C TYR A 256 -16.14 2.93 7.99
N ILE A 257 -16.02 2.55 6.72
CA ILE A 257 -17.03 2.78 5.69
C ILE A 257 -17.36 1.45 5.05
N SER A 258 -18.56 0.94 5.30
CA SER A 258 -19.06 -0.23 4.58
C SER A 258 -19.92 0.20 3.40
N LEU A 259 -19.46 -0.14 2.20
CA LEU A 259 -20.20 0.11 0.97
C LEU A 259 -21.38 -0.87 0.84
N THR A 260 -21.21 -2.12 1.28
CA THR A 260 -22.28 -3.13 1.24
C THR A 260 -23.33 -2.91 2.32
N LEU A 261 -22.94 -2.57 3.56
CA LEU A 261 -23.88 -2.28 4.66
C LEU A 261 -24.39 -0.84 4.64
N LYS A 262 -23.88 0.03 3.76
CA LYS A 262 -24.29 1.44 3.62
C LYS A 262 -24.14 2.20 4.95
N LYS A 263 -23.00 2.00 5.59
CA LYS A 263 -22.73 2.49 6.94
C LYS A 263 -21.39 3.19 7.00
N TYR A 264 -21.38 4.36 7.63
CA TYR A 264 -20.18 5.07 8.02
C TYR A 264 -20.11 5.11 9.55
N SER A 265 -18.92 4.92 10.09
CA SER A 265 -18.66 5.18 11.50
C SER A 265 -17.28 5.77 11.69
N ARG A 266 -17.20 6.64 12.69
CA ARG A 266 -15.97 7.20 13.20
C ARG A 266 -15.88 6.88 14.68
N TYR A 267 -14.73 6.43 15.12
CA TYR A 267 -14.41 6.25 16.52
C TYR A 267 -13.33 7.26 16.91
N ASP A 268 -13.53 7.95 18.04
CA ASP A 268 -12.68 9.01 18.55
C ASP A 268 -12.17 8.60 19.95
N ASP A 269 -10.87 8.37 20.08
CA ASP A 269 -10.23 7.89 21.31
C ASP A 269 -10.09 8.99 22.37
N PHE A 270 -9.97 10.24 21.95
CA PHE A 270 -9.65 11.38 22.82
C PHE A 270 -10.87 12.24 23.12
N GLY A 271 -11.79 12.35 22.17
CA GLY A 271 -13.00 13.14 22.30
C GLY A 271 -14.26 12.31 22.52
N ARG A 272 -15.40 12.96 22.27
CA ARG A 272 -16.73 12.35 22.25
C ARG A 272 -17.38 12.56 20.89
N ARG A 273 -16.58 12.50 19.81
CA ARG A 273 -17.04 12.70 18.43
C ARG A 273 -17.30 11.40 17.68
N SER A 274 -17.27 10.25 18.37
CA SER A 274 -17.66 8.97 17.77
C SER A 274 -19.10 9.02 17.27
N LEU A 275 -19.34 8.45 16.09
CA LEU A 275 -20.67 8.41 15.47
C LEU A 275 -20.84 7.18 14.59
N VAL A 276 -22.10 6.93 14.26
CA VAL A 276 -22.53 5.92 13.30
C VAL A 276 -23.66 6.51 12.49
N GLU A 277 -23.49 6.53 11.17
CA GLU A 277 -24.44 7.14 10.24
C GLU A 277 -24.67 6.26 9.01
N VAL A 278 -25.76 6.56 8.31
CA VAL A 278 -26.07 5.95 7.00
C VAL A 278 -25.14 6.57 5.97
N PHE A 279 -24.62 5.74 5.08
CA PHE A 279 -23.69 6.13 4.02
C PHE A 279 -24.24 5.76 2.64
N ASP A 280 -24.15 6.66 1.67
CA ASP A 280 -24.58 6.39 0.29
C ASP A 280 -23.38 5.97 -0.57
N PRO A 281 -23.24 4.67 -0.93
CA PRO A 281 -22.08 4.18 -1.67
C PRO A 281 -22.15 4.48 -3.17
N ARG A 282 -23.26 5.03 -3.70
CA ARG A 282 -23.46 5.18 -5.15
C ARG A 282 -22.41 6.05 -5.83
N GLY A 283 -21.78 6.97 -5.12
CA GLY A 283 -20.69 7.80 -5.65
C GLY A 283 -19.34 7.05 -5.81
N PHE A 284 -19.25 5.81 -5.31
CA PHE A 284 -18.00 5.04 -5.25
C PHE A 284 -18.00 3.84 -6.19
N VAL A 285 -19.16 3.40 -6.70
CA VAL A 285 -19.32 2.19 -7.50
C VAL A 285 -19.88 2.56 -8.88
N GLU A 286 -19.14 2.20 -9.93
CA GLU A 286 -19.46 2.53 -11.33
C GLU A 286 -20.09 1.37 -12.12
N TRP A 287 -20.22 0.17 -11.52
CA TRP A 287 -20.71 -1.05 -12.17
C TRP A 287 -22.17 -1.43 -11.89
#